data_AF-A0A9N9LV52-F1
#
_entry.id   AF-A0A9N9LV52-F1
#
_cell.length_a   1.000
_cell.length_b   1.000
_cell.length_c   1.000
_cell.angle_alpha   90.00
_cell.angle_beta   90.00
_cell.angle_gamma   90.00
#
_symmetry.space_group_name_H-M   'P 1'
#
loop_
_entity.id
_entity.type
_entity.pdbx_description
1 polymer ?
#
loop_
_entity_poly.entity_id
_entity_poly.type
_entity_poly.pdbx_seq_one_letter_code
_entity_poly.pdbx_strand_id
1 'polypeptide(L)'
;MSEQLWTFGVELEFLLGEAMPGTKQTDARVVHSPPTELTKEEHDDEVWAQKGEITFEAEPTWNNATAHILKTLTEAGIEVERDGSGGDFDAPDLTKWQLKSDSSLEIYPDSNPLYNKYAWYQIELVSPAFWNSSSSYQEVRKVLELLNSTYLLVSNASTGLHVHVGTGTKAGPSFELLKKAGAFFYAFEPQLTTLHPENRQGGSYAQTIRDTSRFSMKRQSRPQAYGLQPQRPSKKNVLY
;
A
#
# COMPACT_ATOMS: atom_id res chain seq x y z
N MET A 1 -10.26 -35.09 5.67
CA MET A 1 -10.07 -33.81 4.97
C MET A 1 -8.75 -33.25 5.45
N SER A 2 -7.77 -33.04 4.57
CA SER A 2 -6.57 -32.30 4.97
C SER A 2 -6.99 -30.87 5.30
N GLU A 3 -6.58 -30.34 6.44
CA GLU A 3 -6.78 -28.91 6.74
C GLU A 3 -6.13 -28.09 5.64
N GLN A 4 -6.92 -27.26 4.96
CA GLN A 4 -6.37 -26.31 4.01
C GLN A 4 -5.73 -25.18 4.79
N LEU A 5 -4.40 -25.13 4.78
CA LEU A 5 -3.63 -24.08 5.40
C LEU A 5 -3.63 -22.86 4.47
N TRP A 6 -4.31 -21.81 4.91
CA TRP A 6 -4.32 -20.52 4.21
C TRP A 6 -3.02 -19.76 4.50
N THR A 7 -2.58 -18.99 3.52
CA THR A 7 -1.52 -18.01 3.68
C THR A 7 -2.08 -16.61 3.57
N PHE A 8 -1.38 -15.65 4.16
CA PHE A 8 -1.65 -14.23 3.97
C PHE A 8 -0.37 -13.41 3.89
N GLY A 9 -0.44 -12.26 3.22
CA GLY A 9 0.57 -11.20 3.27
C GLY A 9 -0.11 -9.85 3.45
N VAL A 10 0.61 -8.87 3.95
CA VAL A 10 0.11 -7.50 4.12
C VAL A 10 0.99 -6.50 3.39
N GLU A 11 0.38 -5.50 2.78
CA GLU A 11 1.08 -4.31 2.24
C GLU A 11 0.64 -3.11 3.08
N LEU A 12 1.61 -2.40 3.64
CA LEU A 12 1.43 -1.25 4.50
C LEU A 12 1.90 -0.01 3.77
N GLU A 13 0.98 0.89 3.45
CA GLU A 13 1.31 2.16 2.82
C GLU A 13 1.28 3.29 3.84
N PHE A 14 2.35 4.10 3.88
CA PHE A 14 2.44 5.23 4.79
C PHE A 14 3.40 6.31 4.28
N LEU A 15 3.20 7.52 4.78
CA LEU A 15 4.15 8.61 4.61
C LEU A 15 5.14 8.63 5.78
N LEU A 16 6.43 8.66 5.48
CA LEU A 16 7.51 8.79 6.46
C LEU A 16 8.01 10.22 6.49
N GLY A 17 8.03 10.85 7.67
CA GLY A 17 8.58 12.18 7.88
C GLY A 17 10.06 12.17 8.26
N GLU A 18 10.87 12.90 7.51
CA GLU A 18 12.28 13.20 7.81
C GLU A 18 12.47 14.70 8.09
N ALA A 19 13.24 15.04 9.13
CA ALA A 19 13.46 16.44 9.50
C ALA A 19 14.24 17.16 8.41
N MET A 20 13.73 18.32 7.97
CA MET A 20 14.52 19.21 7.13
C MET A 20 15.66 19.83 7.96
N PRO A 21 16.84 20.07 7.37
CA PRO A 21 17.93 20.75 8.07
C PRO A 21 17.48 22.10 8.65
N GLY A 22 17.95 22.42 9.87
CA GLY A 22 17.58 23.66 10.57
C GLY A 22 16.15 23.74 11.14
N THR A 23 15.31 22.72 10.97
CA THR A 23 13.96 22.73 11.59
C THR A 23 14.00 22.41 13.08
N LYS A 24 13.28 23.20 13.89
CA LYS A 24 13.10 22.91 15.32
C LYS A 24 12.21 21.68 15.47
N GLN A 25 12.83 20.56 15.79
CA GLN A 25 12.17 19.28 15.94
C GLN A 25 11.33 19.26 17.22
N THR A 26 10.09 18.77 17.11
CA THR A 26 9.18 18.62 18.25
C THR A 26 8.72 17.19 18.49
N ASP A 27 8.99 16.28 17.54
CA ASP A 27 8.66 14.85 17.63
C ASP A 27 9.96 14.05 17.65
N ALA A 28 10.11 13.20 18.66
CA ALA A 28 11.32 12.38 18.87
C ALA A 28 11.45 11.22 17.89
N ARG A 29 10.39 10.93 17.11
CA ARG A 29 10.33 9.81 16.18
C ARG A 29 10.76 10.19 14.76
N VAL A 30 11.35 11.35 14.56
CA VAL A 30 11.69 11.81 13.21
C VAL A 30 12.97 11.13 12.74
N VAL A 31 13.02 10.71 11.47
CA VAL A 31 14.26 10.17 10.88
C VAL A 31 15.27 11.30 10.73
N HIS A 32 16.52 10.98 11.03
CA HIS A 32 17.65 11.85 10.78
C HIS A 32 18.52 11.20 9.70
N SER A 33 18.70 11.88 8.57
CA SER A 33 19.83 11.57 7.70
C SER A 33 21.12 11.67 8.53
N PRO A 34 21.98 10.64 8.54
CA PRO A 34 23.34 10.83 9.02
C PRO A 34 23.98 11.93 8.17
N PRO A 35 24.82 12.82 8.73
CA PRO A 35 25.61 13.75 7.94
C PRO A 35 26.38 12.93 6.91
N THR A 36 26.04 13.08 5.63
CA THR A 36 26.81 12.44 4.58
C THR A 36 27.97 13.37 4.31
N GLU A 37 29.16 13.04 4.80
CA GLU A 37 30.38 13.63 4.26
C GLU A 37 30.47 13.14 2.82
N LEU A 38 30.00 13.94 1.86
CA LEU A 38 30.25 13.69 0.45
C LEU A 38 31.76 13.71 0.25
N THR A 39 32.38 12.55 0.11
CA THR A 39 33.75 12.49 -0.39
C THR A 39 33.70 12.92 -1.85
N LYS A 40 34.75 13.63 -2.26
CA LYS A 40 34.90 14.30 -3.56
C LYS A 40 34.72 13.41 -4.82
N GLU A 41 34.50 12.12 -4.67
CA GLU A 41 34.55 11.12 -5.73
C GLU A 41 33.19 10.80 -6.38
N GLU A 42 32.06 11.26 -5.82
CA GLU A 42 30.72 10.94 -6.35
C GLU A 42 30.12 12.01 -7.27
N HIS A 43 30.89 13.05 -7.63
CA HIS A 43 30.46 14.13 -8.53
C HIS A 43 31.29 14.14 -9.83
N ASP A 44 31.11 13.13 -10.68
CA ASP A 44 31.36 13.27 -12.11
C ASP A 44 30.10 13.89 -12.75
N ASP A 45 30.07 15.22 -12.77
CA ASP A 45 29.80 16.04 -13.97
C ASP A 45 29.65 17.53 -13.58
N GLU A 46 30.68 18.29 -13.98
CA GLU A 46 30.76 19.76 -14.15
C GLU A 46 29.79 20.69 -13.39
N VAL A 47 30.12 21.13 -12.16
CA VAL A 47 29.81 22.50 -11.69
C VAL A 47 30.86 22.99 -10.67
N TRP A 48 31.84 23.76 -11.16
CA TRP A 48 32.64 24.80 -10.48
C TRP A 48 33.27 24.48 -9.11
N ALA A 49 34.56 24.12 -9.16
CA ALA A 49 35.48 24.16 -8.03
C ALA A 49 35.54 25.57 -7.39
N GLN A 50 34.90 25.74 -6.23
CA GLN A 50 35.30 26.73 -5.23
C GLN A 50 35.98 26.03 -4.07
N LYS A 51 37.24 26.43 -3.79
CA LYS A 51 38.03 25.97 -2.66
C LYS A 51 37.44 26.54 -1.36
N GLY A 52 36.65 25.72 -0.68
CA GLY A 52 36.29 25.82 0.72
C GLY A 52 35.85 24.43 1.18
N GLU A 53 36.11 24.04 2.43
CA GLU A 53 35.39 22.92 3.03
C GLU A 53 33.91 23.31 3.09
N ILE A 54 33.15 22.92 2.06
CA ILE A 54 31.70 23.06 2.06
C ILE A 54 31.17 21.74 2.59
N THR A 55 30.85 21.72 3.88
CA THR A 55 29.93 20.72 4.42
C THR A 55 28.55 21.08 3.90
N PHE A 56 28.04 20.35 2.92
CA PHE A 56 26.60 20.40 2.63
C PHE A 56 25.91 19.62 3.75
N GLU A 57 24.95 20.25 4.43
CA GLU A 57 23.98 19.49 5.23
C GLU A 57 23.30 18.54 4.24
N ALA A 58 23.48 17.23 4.41
CA ALA A 58 22.94 16.25 3.47
C ALA A 58 21.42 16.43 3.42
N GLU A 59 20.91 16.84 2.25
CA GLU A 59 19.47 16.98 2.04
C GLU A 59 18.80 15.63 2.32
N PRO A 60 17.61 15.62 2.95
CA PRO A 60 16.78 14.44 3.07
C PRO A 60 16.68 13.70 1.72
N THR A 61 17.05 12.42 1.71
CA THR A 61 16.85 11.58 0.51
C THR A 61 16.08 10.31 0.84
N TRP A 62 15.34 9.83 -0.16
CA TRP A 62 14.70 8.52 -0.12
C TRP A 62 15.67 7.39 0.24
N ASN A 63 16.93 7.47 -0.22
CA ASN A 63 17.95 6.46 0.07
C ASN A 63 18.33 6.44 1.56
N ASN A 64 18.50 7.61 2.18
CA ASN A 64 18.83 7.69 3.61
C ASN A 64 17.69 7.17 4.48
N ALA A 65 16.47 7.62 4.18
CA ALA A 65 15.25 7.21 4.86
C ALA A 65 15.03 5.69 4.79
N THR A 66 15.14 5.10 3.59
CA THR A 66 14.96 3.66 3.40
C THR A 66 16.10 2.85 4.01
N ALA A 67 17.36 3.30 3.92
CA ALA A 67 18.49 2.64 4.59
C ALA A 67 18.29 2.57 6.10
N HIS A 68 17.75 3.63 6.71
CA HIS A 68 17.47 3.65 8.15
C HIS A 68 16.35 2.64 8.54
N ILE A 69 15.30 2.53 7.73
CA ILE A 69 14.24 1.52 7.93
C ILE A 69 14.80 0.11 7.83
N LEU A 70 15.58 -0.18 6.78
CA LEU A 70 16.19 -1.49 6.58
C LEU A 70 17.07 -1.88 7.77
N LYS A 71 17.92 -0.96 8.23
CA LYS A 71 18.78 -1.16 9.39
C LYS A 71 17.94 -1.43 10.65
N THR A 72 16.94 -0.61 10.91
CA THR A 72 16.09 -0.73 12.12
C THR A 72 15.36 -2.07 12.18
N LEU A 73 14.78 -2.51 11.05
CA LEU A 73 14.10 -3.80 10.97
C LEU A 73 15.10 -4.96 11.13
N THR A 74 16.25 -4.88 10.48
CA THR A 74 17.31 -5.91 10.58
C THR A 74 17.85 -6.03 12.01
N GLU A 75 18.10 -4.91 12.69
CA GLU A 75 18.56 -4.89 14.09
C GLU A 75 17.51 -5.46 15.06
N ALA A 76 16.23 -5.35 14.72
CA ALA A 76 15.14 -6.01 15.44
C ALA A 76 14.95 -7.49 15.06
N GLY A 77 15.82 -8.05 14.22
CA GLY A 77 15.77 -9.45 13.77
C GLY A 77 14.65 -9.73 12.77
N ILE A 78 14.21 -8.73 12.00
CA ILE A 78 13.23 -8.85 10.93
C ILE A 78 13.98 -8.89 9.61
N GLU A 79 13.81 -9.98 8.85
CA GLU A 79 14.42 -10.10 7.52
C GLU A 79 13.69 -9.17 6.54
N VAL A 80 14.41 -8.20 6.00
CA VAL A 80 13.89 -7.20 5.06
C VAL A 80 14.91 -6.94 3.96
N GLU A 81 14.42 -6.68 2.77
CA GLU A 81 15.22 -6.16 1.66
C GLU A 81 14.52 -4.99 0.98
N ARG A 82 15.31 -4.19 0.27
CA ARG A 82 14.78 -3.13 -0.59
C ARG A 82 14.39 -3.75 -1.91
N ASP A 83 13.18 -3.46 -2.38
CA ASP A 83 12.79 -3.87 -3.71
C ASP A 83 13.68 -3.16 -4.73
N GLY A 84 14.38 -3.94 -5.53
CA GLY A 84 15.25 -3.43 -6.58
C GLY A 84 14.37 -2.92 -7.71
N SER A 85 14.11 -1.61 -7.77
CA SER A 85 13.41 -0.97 -8.89
C SER A 85 14.25 -0.93 -10.19
N GLY A 86 15.10 -1.94 -10.41
CA GLY A 86 16.09 -1.99 -11.48
C GLY A 86 15.99 -3.29 -12.27
N GLY A 87 15.03 -3.35 -13.19
CA GLY A 87 15.12 -4.10 -14.46
C GLY A 87 15.27 -5.63 -14.46
N ASP A 88 15.67 -6.26 -13.36
CA ASP A 88 15.82 -7.71 -13.27
C ASP A 88 14.50 -8.34 -12.81
N PHE A 89 13.94 -9.16 -13.70
CA PHE A 89 12.69 -9.90 -13.53
C PHE A 89 12.79 -11.04 -12.50
N ASP A 90 13.75 -10.99 -11.57
CA ASP A 90 13.79 -11.97 -10.49
C ASP A 90 12.60 -11.71 -9.57
N ALA A 91 11.83 -12.77 -9.34
CA ALA A 91 10.67 -12.69 -8.46
C ALA A 91 11.15 -12.28 -7.06
N PRO A 92 10.46 -11.32 -6.40
CA PRO A 92 10.85 -10.88 -5.07
C PRO A 92 10.87 -12.07 -4.11
N ASP A 93 11.80 -12.06 -3.15
CA ASP A 93 11.89 -13.09 -2.14
C ASP A 93 10.66 -13.00 -1.21
N LEU A 94 9.68 -13.87 -1.47
CA LEU A 94 8.41 -13.91 -0.72
C LEU A 94 8.58 -14.38 0.73
N THR A 95 9.80 -14.69 1.16
CA THR A 95 10.12 -15.06 2.54
C THR A 95 10.56 -13.87 3.40
N LYS A 96 10.84 -12.71 2.79
CA LYS A 96 11.29 -11.50 3.47
C LYS A 96 10.30 -10.35 3.33
N TRP A 97 10.41 -9.38 4.23
CA TRP A 97 9.76 -8.09 4.06
C TRP A 97 10.39 -7.33 2.90
N GLN A 98 9.59 -6.61 2.12
CA GLN A 98 10.03 -5.84 0.96
C GLN A 98 9.71 -4.37 1.19
N LEU A 99 10.74 -3.52 1.19
CA LEU A 99 10.59 -2.07 1.30
C LEU A 99 10.58 -1.44 -0.08
N LYS A 100 9.49 -0.73 -0.40
CA LYS A 100 9.18 -0.17 -1.72
C LYS A 100 8.84 1.31 -1.64
N SER A 101 9.00 1.98 -2.78
CA SER A 101 8.43 3.30 -3.01
C SER A 101 7.07 3.14 -3.65
N ASP A 102 6.07 3.88 -3.17
CA ASP A 102 4.74 3.91 -3.78
C ASP A 102 4.40 5.31 -4.27
N SER A 103 4.67 5.55 -5.56
CA SER A 103 4.38 6.84 -6.21
C SER A 103 2.88 7.21 -6.24
N SER A 104 1.97 6.28 -5.93
CA SER A 104 0.53 6.53 -5.91
C SER A 104 0.05 7.28 -4.66
N LEU A 105 0.87 7.32 -3.60
CA LEU A 105 0.51 7.97 -2.34
C LEU A 105 0.61 9.49 -2.47
N GLU A 106 -0.50 10.20 -2.31
CA GLU A 106 -0.46 11.65 -2.44
C GLU A 106 0.09 12.29 -1.17
N ILE A 107 1.18 13.05 -1.32
CA ILE A 107 1.71 13.92 -0.27
C ILE A 107 0.83 15.17 -0.24
N TYR A 108 -0.37 15.05 0.30
CA TYR A 108 -1.24 16.20 0.50
C TYR A 108 -0.68 17.07 1.61
N PRO A 109 -0.47 18.37 1.40
CA PRO A 109 -0.52 19.32 2.48
C PRO A 109 -1.98 19.46 2.89
N ASP A 110 -2.56 18.42 3.48
CA ASP A 110 -3.72 18.63 4.32
C ASP A 110 -3.31 19.68 5.36
N SER A 111 -4.27 20.39 5.95
CA SER A 111 -4.10 21.46 6.95
C SER A 111 -3.24 21.10 8.18
N ASN A 112 -2.60 19.94 8.19
CA ASN A 112 -1.57 19.50 9.11
C ASN A 112 -0.28 20.34 8.93
N PRO A 113 0.08 21.16 9.93
CA PRO A 113 1.26 22.04 9.89
C PRO A 113 2.60 21.29 9.89
N LEU A 114 2.59 19.96 9.99
CA LEU A 114 3.77 19.12 9.85
C LEU A 114 4.23 19.03 8.39
N TYR A 115 3.35 19.19 7.40
CA TYR A 115 3.73 18.99 5.99
C TYR A 115 4.84 19.93 5.49
N ASN A 116 4.90 21.15 6.02
CA ASN A 116 5.91 22.14 5.65
C ASN A 116 7.22 22.03 6.48
N LYS A 117 7.30 21.09 7.42
CA LYS A 117 8.44 20.94 8.35
C LYS A 117 9.31 19.73 8.07
N TYR A 118 8.79 18.77 7.31
CA TYR A 118 9.44 17.49 7.06
C TYR A 118 9.47 17.22 5.56
N ALA A 119 10.52 16.54 5.10
CA ALA A 119 10.47 15.79 3.85
C ALA A 119 9.58 14.57 4.06
N TRP A 120 8.67 14.30 3.13
CA TRP A 120 7.77 13.16 3.19
C TRP A 120 8.10 12.17 2.11
N TYR A 121 8.16 10.90 2.50
CA TYR A 121 8.39 9.82 1.56
C TYR A 121 7.26 8.82 1.54
N GLN A 122 6.92 8.39 0.33
CA GLN A 122 5.85 7.45 0.04
C GLN A 122 6.39 6.02 0.15
N ILE A 123 6.08 5.34 1.26
CA ILE A 123 6.60 4.01 1.57
C ILE A 123 5.48 2.98 1.42
N GLU A 124 5.79 1.89 0.74
CA GLU A 124 5.05 0.63 0.83
C GLU A 124 5.97 -0.42 1.48
N LEU A 125 5.50 -1.06 2.54
CA LEU A 125 6.19 -2.16 3.20
C LEU A 125 5.35 -3.44 3.08
N VAL A 126 5.87 -4.42 2.35
CA VAL A 126 5.17 -5.66 2.03
C VAL A 126 5.73 -6.80 2.87
N SER A 127 4.86 -7.58 3.48
CA SER A 127 5.27 -8.73 4.29
C SER A 127 5.59 -9.97 3.44
N PRO A 128 6.31 -10.95 4.02
CA PRO A 128 6.32 -12.30 3.50
C PRO A 128 4.92 -12.88 3.33
N ALA A 129 4.82 -13.94 2.52
CA ALA A 129 3.63 -14.77 2.44
C ALA A 129 3.57 -15.71 3.66
N PHE A 130 3.00 -15.22 4.76
CA PHE A 130 2.87 -15.94 6.01
C PHE A 130 1.83 -17.06 5.98
N TRP A 131 2.03 -18.07 6.81
CA TRP A 131 0.95 -19.00 7.18
C TRP A 131 -0.05 -18.30 8.11
N ASN A 132 -1.34 -18.60 7.95
CA ASN A 132 -2.37 -18.10 8.87
C ASN A 132 -2.18 -18.71 10.27
N SER A 133 -1.42 -18.03 11.12
CA SER A 133 -0.99 -18.50 12.43
C SER A 133 -0.82 -17.35 13.40
N SER A 134 -0.93 -17.63 14.70
CA SER A 134 -0.71 -16.63 15.76
C SER A 134 0.67 -15.99 15.71
N SER A 135 1.71 -16.77 15.37
CA SER A 135 3.08 -16.26 15.23
C SER A 135 3.21 -15.25 14.08
N SER A 136 2.51 -15.49 12.97
CA SER A 136 2.53 -14.56 11.84
C SER A 136 1.81 -13.24 12.16
N TYR A 137 0.72 -13.28 12.93
CA TYR A 137 0.09 -12.07 13.44
C TYR A 137 0.98 -11.30 14.43
N GLN A 138 1.77 -12.02 15.24
CA GLN A 138 2.74 -11.40 16.15
C GLN A 138 3.88 -10.73 15.38
N GLU A 139 4.35 -11.32 14.29
CA GLU A 139 5.39 -10.73 13.43
C GLU A 139 4.91 -9.41 12.80
N VAL A 140 3.70 -9.39 12.22
CA VAL A 140 3.11 -8.15 11.68
C VAL A 140 2.95 -7.10 12.78
N ARG A 141 2.48 -7.51 13.97
CA ARG A 141 2.33 -6.59 15.11
C ARG A 141 3.67 -6.00 15.55
N LYS A 142 4.71 -6.83 15.66
CA LYS A 142 6.07 -6.41 16.03
C LYS A 142 6.60 -5.35 15.07
N VAL A 143 6.42 -5.55 13.76
CA VAL A 143 6.80 -4.56 12.73
C VAL A 143 6.03 -3.26 12.92
N LEU A 144 4.71 -3.31 13.07
CA LEU A 144 3.87 -2.12 13.27
C LEU A 144 4.24 -1.34 14.53
N GLU A 145 4.47 -2.04 15.65
CA GLU A 145 4.88 -1.44 16.92
C GLU A 145 6.25 -0.78 16.80
N LEU A 146 7.22 -1.46 16.18
CA LEU A 146 8.55 -0.92 15.95
C LEU A 146 8.50 0.34 15.09
N LEU A 147 7.81 0.28 13.95
CA LEU A 147 7.68 1.42 13.05
C LEU A 147 7.02 2.61 13.74
N ASN A 148 5.90 2.40 14.43
CA ASN A 148 5.15 3.48 15.08
C ASN A 148 5.88 4.09 16.30
N SER A 149 6.74 3.31 16.95
CA SER A 149 7.58 3.77 18.06
C SER A 149 8.84 4.51 17.60
N THR A 150 9.34 4.19 16.41
CA THR A 150 10.61 4.73 15.88
C THR A 150 10.40 5.93 14.97
N TYR A 151 9.31 5.93 14.20
CA TYR A 151 9.13 6.83 13.06
C TYR A 151 7.93 7.77 13.17
N LEU A 152 8.07 8.96 12.59
CA LEU A 152 6.96 9.86 12.30
C LEU A 152 6.25 9.35 11.05
N LEU A 153 5.18 8.60 11.27
CA LEU A 153 4.35 8.02 10.22
C LEU A 153 3.03 8.77 10.10
N VAL A 154 2.60 9.00 8.86
CA VAL A 154 1.28 9.57 8.57
C VAL A 154 0.55 8.65 7.61
N SER A 155 -0.69 8.32 7.98
CA SER A 155 -1.68 7.70 7.09
C SER A 155 -2.70 8.74 6.69
N ASN A 156 -2.91 8.90 5.38
CA ASN A 156 -3.87 9.86 4.81
C ASN A 156 -4.85 9.15 3.87
N ALA A 157 -5.62 9.92 3.10
CA ALA A 157 -6.65 9.38 2.22
C ALA A 157 -6.12 8.45 1.12
N SER A 158 -4.88 8.65 0.64
CA SER A 158 -4.27 7.81 -0.38
C SER A 158 -3.61 6.55 0.16
N THR A 159 -3.29 6.49 1.45
CA THR A 159 -2.67 5.29 2.06
C THR A 159 -3.63 4.10 2.16
N GLY A 160 -3.14 2.91 1.86
CA GLY A 160 -3.84 1.63 1.88
C GLY A 160 -3.29 0.62 2.89
N LEU A 161 -4.13 -0.37 3.15
CA LEU A 161 -3.74 -1.64 3.75
C LEU A 161 -4.24 -2.72 2.80
N HIS A 162 -3.33 -3.47 2.19
CA HIS A 162 -3.70 -4.61 1.36
C HIS A 162 -3.48 -5.90 2.14
N VAL A 163 -4.41 -6.84 1.97
CA VAL A 163 -4.29 -8.20 2.53
C VAL A 163 -4.37 -9.18 1.38
N HIS A 164 -3.24 -9.82 1.10
CA HIS A 164 -3.09 -10.85 0.09
C HIS A 164 -3.44 -12.18 0.75
N VAL A 165 -4.29 -12.98 0.14
CA VAL A 165 -4.70 -14.28 0.70
C VAL A 165 -4.41 -15.37 -0.32
N GLY A 166 -3.70 -16.40 0.12
CA GLY A 166 -3.32 -17.54 -0.69
C GLY A 166 -3.78 -18.87 -0.10
N THR A 167 -3.79 -19.90 -0.93
CA THR A 167 -4.18 -21.26 -0.53
C THR A 167 -3.02 -22.09 0.03
N GLY A 168 -1.83 -21.50 0.20
CA GLY A 168 -0.61 -22.22 0.59
C GLY A 168 -0.11 -23.21 -0.46
N THR A 169 -0.68 -23.21 -1.67
CA THR A 169 -0.34 -24.16 -2.74
C THR A 169 0.06 -23.42 -4.01
N LYS A 170 1.00 -24.00 -4.77
CA LYS A 170 1.39 -23.46 -6.09
C LYS A 170 0.23 -23.38 -7.09
N ALA A 171 -0.79 -24.22 -6.92
CA ALA A 171 -1.98 -24.22 -7.77
C ALA A 171 -2.89 -22.99 -7.52
N GLY A 172 -2.74 -22.31 -6.37
CA GLY A 172 -3.56 -21.16 -6.03
C GLY A 172 -5.04 -21.49 -5.78
N PRO A 173 -5.89 -20.44 -5.67
CA PRO A 173 -7.33 -20.61 -5.49
C PRO A 173 -8.00 -21.15 -6.75
N SER A 174 -8.92 -22.12 -6.58
CA SER A 174 -9.72 -22.62 -7.69
C SER A 174 -10.67 -21.56 -8.23
N PHE A 175 -11.04 -21.66 -9.50
CA PHE A 175 -12.02 -20.75 -10.10
C PHE A 175 -13.37 -20.75 -9.36
N GLU A 176 -13.82 -21.90 -8.86
CA GLU A 176 -15.03 -22.01 -8.05
C GLU A 176 -14.91 -21.24 -6.72
N LEU A 177 -13.76 -21.32 -6.06
CA LEU A 177 -13.48 -20.55 -4.85
C LEU A 177 -13.50 -19.05 -5.14
N LEU A 178 -12.85 -18.60 -6.22
CA LEU A 178 -12.83 -17.19 -6.63
C LEU A 178 -14.23 -16.65 -6.93
N LYS A 179 -15.09 -17.43 -7.60
CA LYS A 179 -16.50 -17.05 -7.82
C LYS A 179 -17.26 -16.87 -6.51
N LYS A 180 -17.09 -17.79 -5.55
CA LYS A 180 -17.73 -17.70 -4.23
C LYS A 180 -17.21 -16.49 -3.45
N ALA A 181 -15.91 -16.25 -3.47
CA ALA A 181 -15.30 -15.07 -2.83
C ALA A 181 -15.83 -13.77 -3.45
N GLY A 182 -15.87 -13.67 -4.77
CA GLY A 182 -16.43 -12.51 -5.46
C GLY A 182 -17.91 -12.27 -5.13
N ALA A 183 -18.72 -13.33 -5.08
CA ALA A 183 -20.12 -13.22 -4.65
C ALA A 183 -20.24 -12.77 -3.18
N PHE A 184 -19.39 -13.27 -2.30
CA PHE A 184 -19.33 -12.86 -0.89
C PHE A 184 -18.97 -11.38 -0.75
N PHE A 185 -17.85 -10.94 -1.35
CA PHE A 185 -17.44 -9.54 -1.29
C PHE A 185 -18.52 -8.60 -1.85
N TYR A 186 -19.12 -8.94 -2.99
CA TYR A 186 -20.21 -8.15 -3.54
C TYR A 186 -21.44 -8.09 -2.62
N ALA A 187 -21.83 -9.22 -2.01
CA ALA A 187 -23.00 -9.31 -1.14
C ALA A 187 -22.81 -8.55 0.18
N PHE A 188 -21.64 -8.70 0.81
CA PHE A 188 -21.31 -8.18 2.15
C PHE A 188 -20.50 -6.88 2.13
N GLU A 189 -20.27 -6.28 0.97
CA GLU A 189 -19.56 -5.01 0.85
C GLU A 189 -20.05 -3.93 1.81
N PRO A 190 -21.36 -3.65 1.97
CA PRO A 190 -21.81 -2.62 2.90
C PRO A 190 -21.34 -2.84 4.34
N GLN A 191 -21.29 -4.11 4.79
CA GLN A 191 -20.77 -4.46 6.11
C GLN A 191 -19.26 -4.33 6.17
N LEU A 192 -18.54 -4.75 5.12
CA LEU A 192 -17.08 -4.58 5.04
C LEU A 192 -16.69 -3.10 5.02
N THR A 193 -17.48 -2.24 4.37
CA THR A 193 -17.25 -0.79 4.35
C THR A 193 -17.26 -0.18 5.76
N THR A 194 -18.06 -0.73 6.69
CA THR A 194 -18.08 -0.26 8.09
C THR A 194 -16.80 -0.55 8.87
N LEU A 195 -15.92 -1.41 8.36
CA LEU A 195 -14.60 -1.65 8.95
C LEU A 195 -13.62 -0.51 8.64
N HIS A 196 -13.90 0.30 7.62
CA HIS A 196 -13.08 1.46 7.32
C HIS A 196 -13.45 2.65 8.22
N PRO A 197 -12.47 3.46 8.61
CA PRO A 197 -12.72 4.77 9.22
C PRO A 197 -13.70 5.61 8.39
N GLU A 198 -14.52 6.44 9.04
CA GLU A 198 -15.57 7.22 8.37
C GLU A 198 -15.04 8.08 7.22
N ASN A 199 -13.87 8.69 7.39
CA ASN A 199 -13.21 9.51 6.37
C ASN A 199 -12.73 8.73 5.13
N ARG A 200 -12.80 7.39 5.14
CA ARG A 200 -12.46 6.51 4.02
C ARG A 200 -13.67 5.98 3.29
N GLN A 201 -14.85 5.98 3.91
CA GLN A 201 -16.04 5.37 3.31
C GLN A 201 -16.50 6.19 2.09
N GLY A 202 -16.47 5.58 0.89
CA GLY A 202 -16.87 6.24 -0.35
C GLY A 202 -15.80 7.16 -0.98
N GLY A 203 -14.56 7.16 -0.46
CA GLY A 203 -13.45 7.90 -1.05
C GLY A 203 -12.91 7.28 -2.34
N SER A 204 -12.12 8.03 -3.11
CA SER A 204 -11.49 7.58 -4.36
C SER A 204 -10.55 6.38 -4.17
N TYR A 205 -9.92 6.26 -3.00
CA TYR A 205 -9.02 5.17 -2.63
C TYR A 205 -9.70 4.04 -1.83
N ALA A 206 -11.03 4.07 -1.73
CA ALA A 206 -11.83 3.06 -1.02
C ALA A 206 -13.22 2.95 -1.66
N GLN A 207 -13.22 2.89 -3.00
CA GLN A 207 -14.42 2.80 -3.80
C GLN A 207 -15.12 1.46 -3.63
N THR A 208 -16.45 1.48 -3.76
CA THR A 208 -17.26 0.26 -3.67
C THR A 208 -17.24 -0.50 -5.00
N ILE A 209 -17.09 -1.82 -4.94
CA ILE A 209 -17.29 -2.77 -6.03
C ILE A 209 -18.69 -2.57 -6.65
N ARG A 210 -19.70 -2.24 -5.84
CA ARG A 210 -21.07 -1.95 -6.29
C ARG A 210 -21.19 -0.74 -7.19
N ASP A 211 -20.29 0.24 -7.07
CA ASP A 211 -20.36 1.45 -7.87
C ASP A 211 -19.34 1.45 -9.00
N THR A 212 -18.16 0.85 -8.79
CA THR A 212 -17.01 1.05 -9.69
C THR A 212 -16.54 -0.21 -10.41
N SER A 213 -17.05 -1.39 -10.04
CA SER A 213 -16.69 -2.60 -10.79
C SER A 213 -17.23 -2.57 -12.23
N ARG A 214 -16.53 -3.24 -13.15
CA ARG A 214 -17.04 -3.42 -14.51
C ARG A 214 -18.38 -4.14 -14.56
N PHE A 215 -18.70 -4.94 -13.53
CA PHE A 215 -19.98 -5.63 -13.41
C PHE A 215 -21.11 -4.64 -13.08
N SER A 216 -20.90 -3.72 -12.14
CA SER A 216 -21.90 -2.71 -11.79
C SER A 216 -22.11 -1.67 -12.89
N MET A 217 -21.02 -1.17 -13.48
CA MET A 217 -21.10 -0.17 -14.57
C MET A 217 -21.86 -0.70 -15.79
N LYS A 218 -21.69 -1.99 -16.13
CA LYS A 218 -22.48 -2.65 -17.20
C LYS A 218 -23.95 -2.84 -16.85
N ARG A 219 -24.29 -2.94 -15.57
CA ARG A 219 -25.68 -3.06 -15.10
C ARG A 219 -26.38 -1.70 -15.10
N GLN A 220 -25.69 -0.64 -14.71
CA GLN A 220 -26.23 0.73 -14.71
C GLN A 220 -26.43 1.27 -16.14
N SER A 221 -25.56 0.89 -17.08
CA SER A 221 -25.68 1.26 -18.51
C SER A 221 -26.72 0.46 -19.29
N ARG A 222 -27.36 -0.56 -18.68
CA ARG A 222 -28.55 -1.19 -19.27
C ARG A 222 -29.76 -0.31 -18.95
N PRO A 223 -30.44 0.28 -19.95
CA PRO A 223 -31.71 0.95 -19.71
C PRO A 223 -32.65 -0.01 -18.98
N GLN A 224 -33.41 0.50 -18.00
CA GLN A 224 -34.54 -0.21 -17.38
C GLN A 224 -35.61 -0.51 -18.44
N ALA A 225 -35.37 -1.48 -19.32
CA ALA A 225 -36.33 -1.99 -20.28
C ALA A 225 -37.16 -3.13 -19.66
N TYR A 226 -37.59 -2.96 -18.41
CA TYR A 226 -38.49 -3.87 -17.72
C TYR A 226 -39.67 -3.08 -17.11
N GLY A 227 -40.43 -2.44 -18.01
CA GLY A 227 -41.75 -1.87 -17.70
C GLY A 227 -42.81 -2.18 -18.77
N LEU A 228 -42.44 -2.81 -19.89
CA LEU A 228 -43.38 -3.23 -20.92
C LEU A 228 -43.37 -4.75 -21.00
N GLN A 229 -44.35 -5.38 -20.36
CA GLN A 229 -44.67 -6.77 -20.65
C GLN A 229 -44.97 -6.90 -22.16
N PRO A 230 -44.44 -7.92 -22.86
CA PRO A 230 -44.87 -8.20 -24.22
C PRO A 230 -46.36 -8.58 -24.19
N GLN A 231 -47.21 -7.76 -24.80
CA GLN A 231 -48.59 -8.11 -25.12
C GLN A 231 -48.57 -9.41 -25.92
N ARG A 232 -49.21 -10.47 -25.41
CA ARG A 232 -49.42 -11.71 -26.17
C ARG A 232 -50.22 -11.37 -27.44
N PRO A 233 -49.80 -11.83 -28.64
CA PRO A 233 -50.60 -11.61 -29.83
C PRO A 233 -51.93 -12.36 -29.72
N SER A 234 -53.04 -11.62 -29.87
CA SER A 234 -54.39 -12.19 -29.91
C SER A 234 -54.51 -13.12 -31.11
N LYS A 235 -54.95 -14.36 -30.89
CA LYS A 235 -55.35 -15.28 -31.97
C LYS A 235 -56.48 -14.62 -32.76
N LYS A 236 -56.21 -14.20 -34.00
CA LYS A 236 -57.26 -13.91 -34.98
C LYS A 236 -57.57 -15.20 -35.74
N ASN A 237 -58.84 -15.58 -35.66
CA ASN A 237 -59.50 -16.59 -36.48
C ASN A 237 -59.24 -16.29 -37.95
N VAL A 238 -58.84 -17.31 -38.72
CA VAL A 238 -59.02 -17.34 -40.16
C VAL A 238 -60.12 -18.35 -40.44
N LEU A 239 -61.28 -17.81 -40.82
CA LEU A 239 -62.34 -18.51 -41.53
C LEU A 239 -62.03 -18.42 -43.03
N TYR A 240 -62.50 -19.45 -43.73
CA TYR A 240 -62.38 -19.81 -45.15
C TYR A 240 -61.13 -20.60 -45.53
#